data_AF-A0ABD6HVR2-F1
#
_entry.id   AF-A0ABD6HVR2-F1
#
_cell.length_a   1.000
_cell.length_b   1.000
_cell.length_c   1.000
_cell.angle_alpha   90.00
_cell.angle_beta   90.00
_cell.angle_gamma   90.00
#
_symmetry.space_group_name_H-M   'P 1'
#
loop_
_entity.id
_entity.type
_entity.pdbx_description
1 polymer ?
#
loop_
_entity_poly.entity_id
_entity_poly.type
_entity_poly.pdbx_seq_one_letter_code
_entity_poly.pdbx_strand_id
1 'polypeptide(L)'
;MITLRKLIGNINKTQNADQQSPLEQWFEHVIDIPLEELSVEDVCRAIRQEICIDQLMPRTLEILAEDPLAGKYYDGELISALATVKMINLEDHVDDSCAGCCCCQ
;
A
#
# COMPACT_ATOMS: atom_id res chain seq x y z
N MET A 1 -15.14 -2.55 -3.18
CA MET A 1 -15.21 -1.50 -2.14
C MET A 1 -14.84 -2.07 -0.77
N ILE A 2 -13.61 -2.58 -0.74
CA ILE A 2 -12.87 -2.86 0.49
C ILE A 2 -12.24 -1.52 0.90
N THR A 3 -12.23 -1.21 2.19
CA THR A 3 -11.58 0.00 2.75
C THR A 3 -10.54 -0.44 3.77
N LEU A 4 -9.59 0.43 4.10
CA LEU A 4 -8.60 0.13 5.14
C LEU A 4 -9.29 -0.14 6.49
N ARG A 5 -10.40 0.55 6.80
CA ARG A 5 -11.19 0.30 8.02
C ARG A 5 -11.64 -1.15 8.14
N LYS A 6 -12.05 -1.77 7.02
CA LYS A 6 -12.52 -3.16 7.03
C LYS A 6 -11.38 -4.17 7.21
N LEU A 7 -10.15 -3.82 6.80
CA LEU A 7 -9.00 -4.72 6.85
C LEU A 7 -8.34 -4.72 8.22
N ILE A 8 -8.03 -3.54 8.75
CA ILE A 8 -7.21 -3.39 9.97
C ILE A 8 -7.94 -2.71 11.13
N GLY A 9 -9.18 -2.23 10.91
CA GLY A 9 -9.86 -1.39 11.88
C GLY A 9 -9.19 -0.03 12.06
N ASN A 10 -9.52 0.68 13.15
CA ASN A 10 -8.77 1.88 13.52
C ASN A 10 -7.60 1.48 14.43
N ILE A 11 -6.37 1.65 13.92
CA ILE A 11 -5.12 1.37 14.63
C ILE A 11 -4.65 2.55 15.50
N ASN A 12 -5.19 3.74 15.30
CA ASN A 12 -4.81 4.92 16.07
C ASN A 12 -5.45 4.88 17.45
N LYS A 13 -4.68 5.29 18.47
CA LYS A 13 -5.25 5.51 19.81
C LYS A 13 -6.23 6.67 19.74
N THR A 14 -7.37 6.54 20.42
CA THR A 14 -8.36 7.62 20.56
C THR A 14 -7.72 8.79 21.31
N GLN A 15 -7.20 9.77 20.57
CA GLN A 15 -6.55 10.98 21.08
C GLN A 15 -7.27 12.19 20.49
N ASN A 16 -7.26 13.32 21.20
CA ASN A 16 -7.78 14.58 20.65
C ASN A 16 -6.97 14.95 19.40
N ALA A 17 -7.62 15.55 18.39
CA ALA A 17 -7.01 15.88 17.10
C ALA A 17 -5.71 16.71 17.22
N ASP A 18 -5.62 17.55 18.25
CA ASP A 18 -4.45 18.39 18.55
C ASP A 18 -3.20 17.59 19.02
N GLN A 19 -3.37 16.31 19.36
CA GLN A 19 -2.28 15.43 19.78
C GLN A 19 -1.92 14.38 18.72
N GLN A 20 -2.66 14.34 17.61
CA GLN A 20 -2.38 13.41 16.52
C GLN A 20 -1.20 13.92 15.68
N SER A 21 -0.29 13.00 15.36
CA SER A 21 0.74 13.23 14.37
C SER A 21 0.12 13.43 12.98
N PRO A 22 0.83 14.10 12.05
CA PRO A 22 0.35 14.29 10.68
C PRO A 22 -0.02 12.98 9.96
N LEU A 23 0.64 11.86 10.29
CA LEU A 23 0.34 10.55 9.73
C LEU A 23 -0.94 9.95 10.31
N GLU A 24 -1.20 10.13 11.61
CA GLU A 24 -2.48 9.72 12.22
C GLU A 24 -3.65 10.49 11.62
N GLN A 25 -3.50 11.82 11.46
CA GLN A 25 -4.52 12.67 10.83
C GLN A 25 -4.79 12.27 9.38
N TRP A 26 -3.72 12.00 8.61
CA TRP A 26 -3.86 11.47 7.25
C TRP A 26 -4.58 10.13 7.22
N PHE A 27 -4.22 9.21 8.12
CA PHE A 27 -4.83 7.88 8.16
C PHE A 27 -6.32 7.95 8.47
N GLU A 28 -6.75 8.77 9.43
CA GLU A 28 -8.19 8.98 9.71
C GLU A 28 -8.97 9.51 8.50
N HIS A 29 -8.33 10.26 7.60
CA HIS A 29 -8.97 10.74 6.38
C HIS A 29 -9.09 9.64 5.31
N VAL A 30 -8.07 8.78 5.21
CA VAL A 30 -7.96 7.77 4.15
C VAL A 30 -8.63 6.45 4.51
N ILE A 31 -8.83 6.17 5.80
CA ILE A 31 -9.30 4.86 6.30
C ILE A 31 -10.66 4.42 5.73
N ASP A 32 -11.52 5.39 5.40
CA ASP A 32 -12.87 5.19 4.87
C ASP A 32 -12.96 5.25 3.34
N ILE A 33 -11.87 5.60 2.65
CA ILE A 33 -11.81 5.65 1.19
C ILE A 33 -11.71 4.20 0.65
N PRO A 34 -12.48 3.83 -0.38
CA PRO A 34 -12.32 2.56 -1.07
C PRO A 34 -10.90 2.41 -1.63
N LEU A 35 -10.31 1.22 -1.51
CA LEU A 35 -8.93 0.97 -2.01
C LEU A 35 -8.79 1.32 -3.50
N GLU A 36 -9.85 1.09 -4.27
CA GLU A 36 -9.91 1.35 -5.69
C GLU A 36 -9.90 2.86 -6.03
N GLU A 37 -10.29 3.71 -5.08
CA GLU A 37 -10.41 5.17 -5.22
C GLU A 37 -9.23 5.92 -4.57
N LEU A 38 -8.28 5.21 -3.96
CA LEU A 38 -7.10 5.83 -3.38
C LEU A 38 -6.29 6.57 -4.43
N SER A 39 -5.85 7.78 -4.06
CA SER A 39 -4.98 8.59 -4.90
C SER A 39 -3.57 8.01 -4.95
N VAL A 40 -2.79 8.35 -5.98
CA VAL A 40 -1.38 7.93 -6.08
C VAL A 40 -0.58 8.37 -4.84
N GLU A 41 -0.86 9.55 -4.29
CA GLU A 41 -0.23 10.05 -3.07
C GLU A 41 -0.51 9.13 -1.87
N ASP A 42 -1.77 8.74 -1.70
CA ASP A 42 -2.21 7.89 -0.59
C ASP A 42 -1.67 6.47 -0.72
N VAL A 43 -1.68 5.91 -1.94
CA VAL A 43 -1.09 4.58 -2.22
C VAL A 43 0.41 4.59 -1.92
N CYS A 44 1.15 5.58 -2.45
CA CYS A 44 2.58 5.73 -2.16
C CYS A 44 2.85 5.86 -0.65
N ARG A 45 2.04 6.64 0.07
CA ARG A 45 2.20 6.84 1.51
C ARG A 45 1.83 5.58 2.30
N ALA A 46 0.75 4.88 1.95
CA ALA A 46 0.35 3.63 2.59
C ALA A 46 1.41 2.54 2.43
N ILE A 47 2.03 2.44 1.23
CA ILE A 47 3.13 1.50 0.98
C ILE A 47 4.32 1.79 1.89
N ARG A 48 4.74 3.06 1.99
CA ARG A 48 5.85 3.46 2.87
C ARG A 48 5.56 3.25 4.37
N GLN A 49 4.29 3.24 4.76
CA GLN A 49 3.86 2.96 6.14
C GLN A 49 3.63 1.47 6.40
N GLU A 50 3.90 0.59 5.42
CA GLU A 50 3.68 -0.86 5.51
C GLU A 50 2.21 -1.25 5.84
N ILE A 51 1.23 -0.48 5.36
CA ILE A 51 -0.20 -0.67 5.68
C ILE A 51 -0.90 -1.47 4.56
N CYS A 52 -1.47 -2.63 4.90
CA CYS A 52 -2.30 -3.47 4.01
C CYS A 52 -1.71 -3.67 2.59
N ILE A 53 -0.40 -3.89 2.53
CA ILE A 53 0.37 -3.88 1.27
C ILE A 53 -0.17 -4.87 0.25
N ASP A 54 -0.43 -6.09 0.68
CA ASP A 54 -0.98 -7.16 -0.15
C ASP A 54 -2.29 -6.74 -0.83
N GLN A 55 -3.23 -6.15 -0.06
CA GLN A 55 -4.51 -5.69 -0.62
C GLN A 55 -4.38 -4.43 -1.49
N LEU A 56 -3.29 -3.67 -1.37
CA LEU A 56 -2.99 -2.53 -2.23
C LEU A 56 -2.33 -2.93 -3.55
N MET A 57 -1.82 -4.15 -3.69
CA MET A 57 -1.13 -4.60 -4.90
C MET A 57 -1.98 -4.50 -6.17
N PRO A 58 -3.26 -4.96 -6.19
CA PRO A 58 -4.09 -4.84 -7.39
C PRO A 58 -4.21 -3.40 -7.88
N ARG A 59 -4.50 -2.47 -6.96
CA ARG A 59 -4.62 -1.04 -7.30
C ARG A 59 -3.28 -0.44 -7.74
N THR A 60 -2.20 -0.84 -7.10
CA THR A 60 -0.85 -0.36 -7.43
C THR A 60 -0.45 -0.78 -8.85
N LEU A 61 -0.76 -2.02 -9.22
CA LEU A 61 -0.50 -2.55 -10.56
C LEU A 61 -1.36 -1.86 -11.63
N GLU A 62 -2.62 -1.54 -11.33
CA GLU A 62 -3.47 -0.74 -12.22
C GLU A 62 -2.85 0.63 -12.51
N ILE A 63 -2.42 1.36 -11.46
CA ILE A 63 -1.81 2.68 -11.61
C ILE A 63 -0.52 2.60 -12.45
N LEU A 64 0.33 1.61 -12.20
CA LEU A 64 1.59 1.43 -12.95
C LEU A 64 1.39 0.98 -14.39
N ALA A 65 0.32 0.23 -14.67
CA ALA A 65 -0.05 -0.17 -16.03
C ALA A 65 -0.49 1.04 -16.88
N GLU A 66 -1.11 2.04 -16.25
CA GLU A 66 -1.50 3.30 -16.89
C GLU A 66 -0.30 4.26 -17.00
N ASP A 67 0.46 4.44 -15.93
CA ASP A 67 1.66 5.29 -15.88
C ASP A 67 2.77 4.62 -15.04
N PRO A 68 3.80 4.04 -15.69
CA PRO A 68 4.92 3.42 -14.98
C PRO A 68 5.74 4.39 -14.13
N LEU A 69 5.69 5.70 -14.42
CA LEU A 69 6.37 6.74 -13.66
C LEU A 69 5.44 7.45 -12.69
N ALA A 70 4.28 6.86 -12.36
CA ALA A 70 3.33 7.44 -11.43
C ALA A 70 3.98 7.86 -10.11
N GLY A 71 3.67 9.10 -9.71
CA GLY A 71 4.15 9.68 -8.47
C GLY A 71 3.53 11.06 -8.24
N LYS A 72 3.49 11.50 -6.97
CA LYS A 72 2.95 12.80 -6.60
C LYS A 72 4.04 13.86 -6.47
N TYR A 73 5.13 13.50 -5.81
CA TYR A 73 6.22 14.44 -5.52
C TYR A 73 7.34 14.38 -6.57
N TYR A 74 7.52 13.22 -7.20
CA TYR A 74 8.50 13.00 -8.25
C TYR A 74 8.12 11.79 -9.12
N ASP A 75 8.62 11.77 -10.35
CA ASP A 75 8.39 10.67 -11.30
C ASP A 75 9.01 9.37 -10.78
N GLY A 76 8.23 8.30 -10.78
CA GLY A 76 8.62 6.99 -10.26
C GLY A 76 8.52 6.85 -8.73
N GLU A 77 7.82 7.75 -8.04
CA GLU A 77 7.61 7.65 -6.59
C GLU A 77 6.95 6.31 -6.20
N LEU A 78 5.99 5.83 -6.98
CA LEU A 78 5.30 4.57 -6.67
C LEU A 78 6.24 3.37 -6.76
N ILE A 79 7.11 3.32 -7.78
CA ILE A 79 8.16 2.30 -7.90
C ILE A 79 9.15 2.39 -6.73
N SER A 80 9.55 3.61 -6.36
CA SER A 80 10.44 3.85 -5.22
C SER A 80 9.83 3.36 -3.91
N ALA A 81 8.52 3.57 -3.71
CA ALA A 81 7.79 3.03 -2.57
C ALA A 81 7.71 1.49 -2.60
N LEU A 82 7.45 0.88 -3.76
CA LEU A 82 7.42 -0.58 -3.91
C LEU A 82 8.77 -1.22 -3.59
N ALA A 83 9.88 -0.55 -3.88
CA ALA A 83 11.23 -1.05 -3.56
C ALA A 83 11.46 -1.23 -2.04
N THR A 84 10.61 -0.66 -1.17
CA THR A 84 10.69 -0.86 0.29
C THR A 84 9.85 -2.03 0.80
N VAL A 85 9.03 -2.66 -0.07
CA VAL A 85 8.16 -3.77 0.30
C VAL A 85 8.98 -5.05 0.56
N LYS A 86 8.71 -5.71 1.68
CA LYS A 86 9.32 -7.01 2.00
C LYS A 86 8.38 -8.13 1.58
N MET A 87 8.94 -9.30 1.25
CA MET A 87 8.18 -10.47 0.81
C MET A 87 7.16 -10.96 1.87
N ILE A 88 7.43 -10.75 3.16
CA ILE A 88 6.49 -11.08 4.25
C ILE A 88 5.18 -10.27 4.19
N ASN A 89 5.15 -9.17 3.44
CA ASN A 89 3.97 -8.32 3.29
C ASN A 89 3.07 -8.73 2.10
N LEU A 90 3.36 -9.85 1.43
CA LEU A 90 2.71 -10.34 0.21
C LEU A 90 2.21 -11.78 0.42
N GLU A 91 1.23 -11.98 1.30
CA GLU A 91 0.77 -13.31 1.68
C GLU A 91 -0.06 -14.01 0.58
N ASP A 92 -0.88 -13.27 -0.18
CA ASP A 92 -1.81 -13.83 -1.18
C ASP A 92 -1.28 -13.72 -2.63
N HIS A 93 -0.22 -12.96 -2.86
CA HIS A 93 0.31 -12.64 -4.20
C HIS A 93 1.67 -13.24 -4.54
N VAL A 94 2.25 -14.06 -3.64
CA VAL A 94 3.42 -14.87 -3.98
C VAL A 94 2.93 -16.15 -4.64
N ASP A 95 3.03 -16.21 -5.97
CA ASP A 95 2.95 -17.48 -6.68
C ASP A 95 4.06 -18.39 -6.16
N ASP A 96 3.67 -19.50 -5.55
CA ASP A 96 4.51 -20.60 -5.04
C ASP A 96 5.24 -21.36 -6.18
N SER A 97 5.58 -20.69 -7.29
CA SER A 97 6.11 -21.32 -8.50
C SER A 97 7.60 -21.69 -8.40
N CYS A 98 8.29 -21.26 -7.33
CA CYS A 98 9.72 -21.51 -7.17
C CYS A 98 10.05 -22.56 -6.10
N ALA A 99 9.19 -23.56 -5.88
CA ALA A 99 9.56 -24.77 -5.14
C ALA A 99 9.99 -25.94 -6.05
N GLY A 100 9.96 -25.77 -7.39
CA GLY A 100 10.10 -26.88 -8.34
C GLY A 100 11.14 -26.75 -9.46
N CYS A 101 11.90 -25.65 -9.56
CA CYS A 101 12.91 -25.53 -10.62
C CYS A 101 14.22 -26.24 -10.24
N CYS A 102 14.22 -27.56 -10.44
CA CYS A 102 15.41 -28.39 -10.59
C CYS A 102 16.14 -27.99 -11.89
N CYS A 103 16.85 -26.85 -11.91
CA CYS A 103 17.63 -26.39 -13.08
C CYS A 103 18.93 -25.68 -12.67
N CYS A 104 19.60 -26.18 -11.63
CA CYS A 104 21.03 -25.96 -11.42
C CYS A 104 21.68 -27.31 -11.10
N GLN A 105 21.94 -28.09 -12.14
CA GLN A 105 22.89 -29.19 -12.13
C GLN A 105 23.98 -28.87 -13.16
#